data_AF-A0A0A0EY62-F1
#
_entry.id   AF-A0A0A0EY62-F1
#
_cell.length_a   1.000
_cell.length_b   1.000
_cell.length_c   1.000
_cell.angle_alpha   90.00
_cell.angle_beta   90.00
_cell.angle_gamma   90.00
#
_symmetry.space_group_name_H-M   'P 1'
#
loop_
_entity.id
_entity.type
_entity.pdbx_description
1 polymer ?
#
loop_
_entity_poly.entity_id
_entity_poly.type
_entity_poly.pdbx_seq_one_letter_code
_entity_poly.pdbx_strand_id
1 'polypeptide(L)'
;MMAAAGVATSVAIAQKPQPATTAPDARWVQAQAKVDDAESRIQGDQAMDAAVAAAVIGAVATEFGERKVEVTLDDVAVAPASIRDRTVSGEGRLRIGGDPEWIAFQFEVLYDTTNASAGVPALRLGDAHPGTDTIPLESPLAAELDARVNAELSSEFASQQVELVTTRVTAAEAGSRFLRIEATGTAEFAGEGTTPAQVRALYDRTADEWVRVRYELGTTSNWADEADTAVAIR
;
A
#
# COMPACT_ATOMS: atom_id res chain seq x y z
N MET A 1 -0.56 -17.33 -33.13
CA MET A 1 -1.74 -16.71 -32.51
C MET A 1 -1.19 -15.56 -31.67
N MET A 2 -1.34 -14.32 -32.15
CA MET A 2 -0.74 -13.12 -31.53
C MET A 2 -1.63 -12.62 -30.40
N ALA A 3 -1.08 -12.45 -29.20
CA ALA A 3 -1.74 -11.81 -28.08
C ALA A 3 -1.63 -10.28 -28.23
N ALA A 4 -2.76 -9.58 -28.14
CA ALA A 4 -2.81 -8.13 -28.13
C ALA A 4 -2.77 -7.66 -26.67
N ALA A 5 -1.68 -7.00 -26.28
CA ALA A 5 -1.58 -6.27 -25.02
C ALA A 5 -2.37 -4.95 -25.17
N GLY A 6 -3.46 -4.82 -24.42
CA GLY A 6 -4.23 -3.58 -24.34
C GLY A 6 -3.66 -2.68 -23.25
N VAL A 7 -3.08 -1.55 -23.61
CA VAL A 7 -2.68 -0.51 -22.66
C VAL A 7 -3.91 0.33 -22.33
N ALA A 8 -4.36 0.30 -21.07
CA ALA A 8 -5.42 1.17 -20.58
C ALA A 8 -4.82 2.32 -19.75
N THR A 9 -4.69 3.51 -20.37
CA THR A 9 -4.38 4.76 -19.64
C THR A 9 -5.67 5.38 -19.11
N SER A 10 -5.80 5.47 -17.78
CA SER A 10 -6.91 6.19 -17.13
C SER A 10 -6.38 7.42 -16.39
N VAL A 11 -7.00 8.58 -16.64
CA VAL A 11 -6.70 9.85 -15.96
C VAL A 11 -7.89 10.21 -15.06
N ALA A 12 -7.67 10.34 -13.75
CA ALA A 12 -8.70 10.81 -12.82
C ALA A 12 -8.43 12.27 -12.42
N ILE A 13 -9.45 13.12 -12.50
CA ILE A 13 -9.43 14.50 -12.00
C ILE A 13 -10.46 14.59 -10.87
N ALA A 14 -10.02 14.77 -9.63
CA ALA A 14 -10.93 14.96 -8.50
C ALA A 14 -11.60 16.34 -8.55
N GLN A 15 -12.92 16.40 -8.73
CA GLN A 15 -13.74 17.60 -8.54
C GLN A 15 -14.35 17.61 -7.13
N LYS A 16 -14.27 18.76 -6.47
CA LYS A 16 -14.76 19.01 -5.10
C LYS A 16 -16.30 18.96 -5.04
N PRO A 17 -16.93 18.10 -4.21
CA PRO A 17 -18.35 18.21 -3.89
C PRO A 17 -18.59 19.32 -2.86
N GLN A 18 -19.63 20.13 -3.09
CA GLN A 18 -20.14 21.15 -2.17
C GLN A 18 -20.93 20.50 -1.01
N PRO A 19 -20.95 21.05 0.22
CA PRO A 19 -21.15 20.24 1.42
C PRO A 19 -22.63 20.04 1.76
N ALA A 20 -22.97 18.83 2.21
CA ALA A 20 -24.15 18.55 3.01
C ALA A 20 -23.71 18.02 4.39
N THR A 21 -24.32 18.59 5.42
CA THR A 21 -24.04 18.42 6.86
C THR A 21 -24.48 17.04 7.39
N THR A 22 -23.81 16.61 8.48
CA THR A 22 -24.10 15.57 9.51
C THR A 22 -23.59 14.12 9.36
N ALA A 23 -22.93 13.68 10.46
CA ALA A 23 -22.44 12.35 10.89
C ALA A 23 -21.04 11.86 10.41
N PRO A 24 -20.18 11.33 11.31
CA PRO A 24 -18.82 10.87 10.99
C PRO A 24 -18.85 9.36 10.66
N ASP A 25 -19.02 9.03 9.39
CA ASP A 25 -18.78 7.67 8.91
C ASP A 25 -17.37 7.58 8.33
N ALA A 26 -16.57 6.68 8.89
CA ALA A 26 -15.31 6.23 8.32
C ALA A 26 -15.58 5.64 6.94
N ARG A 27 -15.43 6.47 5.91
CA ARG A 27 -15.58 6.10 4.50
C ARG A 27 -14.37 5.30 4.04
N TRP A 28 -14.37 4.01 4.38
CA TRP A 28 -13.57 3.05 3.65
C TRP A 28 -14.21 2.88 2.26
N VAL A 29 -13.47 3.19 1.21
CA VAL A 29 -13.95 3.04 -0.17
C VAL A 29 -14.02 1.55 -0.49
N GLN A 30 -15.21 0.97 -0.38
CA GLN A 30 -15.52 -0.32 -0.99
C GLN A 30 -16.01 -0.06 -2.41
N ALA A 31 -15.26 -0.56 -3.41
CA ALA A 31 -15.67 -0.48 -4.81
C ALA A 31 -16.58 -1.67 -5.14
N GLN A 32 -17.82 -1.39 -5.52
CA GLN A 32 -18.77 -2.36 -6.06
C GLN A 32 -19.00 -2.06 -7.54
N ALA A 33 -18.90 -3.08 -8.39
CA ALA A 33 -19.29 -2.95 -9.78
C ALA A 33 -20.83 -2.87 -9.91
N LYS A 34 -21.32 -2.05 -10.84
CA LYS A 34 -22.74 -2.03 -11.19
C LYS A 34 -23.05 -3.27 -12.03
N VAL A 35 -23.82 -4.20 -11.46
CA VAL A 35 -24.24 -5.43 -12.14
C VAL A 35 -25.59 -5.19 -12.80
N ASP A 36 -25.61 -5.02 -14.12
CA ASP A 36 -26.79 -5.30 -14.94
C ASP A 36 -26.68 -6.80 -15.36
N ASP A 37 -27.76 -7.57 -15.20
CA ASP A 37 -27.85 -9.04 -15.24
C ASP A 37 -26.78 -9.78 -16.09
N ALA A 38 -26.02 -10.67 -15.44
CA ALA A 38 -24.84 -11.34 -15.96
C ALA A 38 -25.14 -12.65 -16.72
N GLU A 39 -24.73 -12.76 -17.98
CA GLU A 39 -24.78 -14.03 -18.74
C GLU A 39 -23.50 -14.37 -19.55
N SER A 40 -22.38 -13.64 -19.40
CA SER A 40 -21.13 -14.00 -20.10
C SER A 40 -19.89 -13.92 -19.20
N ARG A 41 -18.95 -14.88 -19.37
CA ARG A 41 -17.64 -14.87 -18.70
C ARG A 41 -16.88 -13.56 -18.91
N ILE A 42 -17.07 -12.95 -20.09
CA ILE A 42 -16.48 -11.66 -20.46
C ILE A 42 -16.96 -10.53 -19.53
N GLN A 43 -18.22 -10.56 -19.10
CA GLN A 43 -18.76 -9.56 -18.15
C GLN A 43 -18.20 -9.78 -16.74
N GLY A 44 -18.01 -11.04 -16.34
CA GLY A 44 -17.39 -11.38 -15.05
C GLY A 44 -15.95 -10.89 -14.96
N ASP A 45 -15.16 -11.09 -16.02
CA ASP A 45 -13.78 -10.61 -16.10
C ASP A 45 -13.75 -9.06 -16.07
N GLN A 46 -14.62 -8.40 -16.82
CA GLN A 46 -14.73 -6.92 -16.80
C GLN A 46 -15.14 -6.35 -15.44
N ALA A 47 -16.03 -7.03 -14.72
CA ALA A 47 -16.45 -6.61 -13.38
C ALA A 47 -15.31 -6.72 -12.36
N MET A 48 -14.54 -7.81 -12.45
CA MET A 48 -13.35 -8.01 -11.62
C MET A 48 -12.30 -6.95 -11.91
N ASP A 49 -11.95 -6.72 -13.19
CA ASP A 49 -10.98 -5.71 -13.60
C ASP A 49 -11.37 -4.32 -13.09
N ALA A 50 -12.64 -3.95 -13.23
CA ALA A 50 -13.15 -2.67 -12.74
C ALA A 50 -13.07 -2.54 -11.22
N ALA A 51 -13.43 -3.60 -10.47
CA ALA A 51 -13.37 -3.60 -9.02
C ALA A 51 -11.92 -3.52 -8.51
N VAL A 52 -11.01 -4.28 -9.12
CA VAL A 52 -9.57 -4.28 -8.77
C VAL A 52 -8.95 -2.93 -9.11
N ALA A 53 -9.17 -2.40 -10.32
CA ALA A 53 -8.64 -1.10 -10.72
C ALA A 53 -9.13 0.02 -9.80
N ALA A 54 -10.42 0.02 -9.44
CA ALA A 54 -10.97 1.00 -8.50
C ALA A 54 -10.34 0.87 -7.10
N ALA A 55 -10.14 -0.35 -6.60
CA ALA A 55 -9.50 -0.60 -5.31
C ALA A 55 -8.03 -0.15 -5.30
N VAL A 56 -7.26 -0.47 -6.34
CA VAL A 56 -5.85 -0.05 -6.48
C VAL A 56 -5.74 1.46 -6.60
N ILE A 57 -6.53 2.10 -7.46
CA ILE A 57 -6.53 3.56 -7.60
C ILE A 57 -6.94 4.24 -6.29
N GLY A 58 -7.98 3.72 -5.60
CA GLY A 58 -8.44 4.24 -4.33
C GLY A 58 -7.39 4.11 -3.23
N ALA A 59 -6.69 2.98 -3.17
CA ALA A 59 -5.58 2.77 -2.25
C ALA A 59 -4.44 3.74 -2.54
N VAL A 60 -3.98 3.83 -3.79
CA VAL A 60 -2.93 4.78 -4.22
C VAL A 60 -3.32 6.23 -3.88
N ALA A 61 -4.56 6.65 -4.16
CA ALA A 61 -5.02 7.99 -3.78
C ALA A 61 -4.95 8.21 -2.26
N THR A 62 -5.27 7.18 -1.47
CA THR A 62 -5.14 7.20 0.00
C THR A 62 -3.67 7.22 0.45
N GLU A 63 -2.74 6.60 -0.30
CA GLU A 63 -1.28 6.68 -0.08
C GLU A 63 -0.76 8.11 -0.15
N PHE A 64 -1.21 8.85 -1.15
CA PHE A 64 -0.61 10.13 -1.52
C PHE A 64 -1.47 11.35 -1.14
N GLY A 65 -2.61 11.13 -0.47
CA GLY A 65 -3.48 12.19 0.04
C GLY A 65 -4.01 13.10 -1.07
N GLU A 66 -3.81 14.42 -0.93
CA GLU A 66 -4.29 15.41 -1.90
C GLU A 66 -3.39 15.52 -3.16
N ARG A 67 -2.28 14.78 -3.22
CA ARG A 67 -1.39 14.82 -4.38
C ARG A 67 -2.12 14.22 -5.58
N LYS A 68 -1.98 14.85 -6.75
CA LYS A 68 -2.45 14.26 -8.01
C LYS A 68 -1.63 13.00 -8.26
N VAL A 69 -2.26 11.89 -8.59
CA VAL A 69 -1.56 10.66 -8.97
C VAL A 69 -2.16 10.15 -10.25
N GLU A 70 -1.32 9.72 -11.16
CA GLU A 70 -1.71 8.97 -12.34
C GLU A 70 -1.19 7.56 -12.23
N VAL A 71 -2.01 6.59 -12.59
CA VAL A 71 -1.75 5.16 -12.39
C VAL A 71 -1.98 4.45 -13.71
N THR A 72 -1.05 3.57 -14.06
CA THR A 72 -1.19 2.60 -15.13
C THR A 72 -0.97 1.22 -14.53
N LEU A 73 -1.85 0.28 -14.82
CA LEU A 73 -1.65 -1.13 -14.49
C LEU A 73 -1.04 -1.80 -15.72
N ASP A 74 -0.01 -2.60 -15.50
CA ASP A 74 0.73 -3.28 -16.57
C ASP A 74 0.29 -4.75 -16.63
N ASP A 75 0.99 -5.63 -15.91
CA ASP A 75 0.67 -7.05 -15.86
C ASP A 75 -0.24 -7.36 -14.66
N VAL A 76 -1.29 -8.15 -14.89
CA VAL A 76 -2.23 -8.60 -13.86
C VAL A 76 -2.39 -10.11 -13.95
N ALA A 77 -2.19 -10.78 -12.82
CA ALA A 77 -2.34 -12.21 -12.64
C ALA A 77 -3.48 -12.49 -11.66
N VAL A 78 -4.23 -13.57 -11.92
CA VAL A 78 -5.35 -13.99 -11.09
C VAL A 78 -5.15 -15.45 -10.69
N ALA A 79 -5.13 -15.71 -9.38
CA ALA A 79 -4.99 -17.04 -8.81
C ALA A 79 -6.21 -17.40 -7.94
N PRO A 80 -6.68 -18.66 -7.97
CA PRO A 80 -7.68 -19.12 -7.01
C PRO A 80 -7.14 -19.08 -5.58
N ALA A 81 -7.82 -18.36 -4.69
CA ALA A 81 -7.50 -18.36 -3.26
C ALA A 81 -8.45 -19.28 -2.48
N SER A 82 -9.74 -19.26 -2.84
CA SER A 82 -10.77 -20.16 -2.29
C SER A 82 -11.82 -20.47 -3.35
N ILE A 83 -12.89 -21.19 -2.97
CA ILE A 83 -14.05 -21.38 -3.86
C ILE A 83 -14.67 -20.03 -4.25
N ARG A 84 -14.65 -19.06 -3.33
CA ARG A 84 -15.30 -17.75 -3.48
C ARG A 84 -14.32 -16.62 -3.78
N ASP A 85 -13.05 -16.80 -3.46
CA ASP A 85 -12.07 -15.73 -3.52
C ASP A 85 -11.02 -15.97 -4.61
N ARG A 86 -10.53 -14.88 -5.17
CA ARG A 86 -9.39 -14.83 -6.08
C ARG A 86 -8.35 -13.88 -5.51
N THR A 87 -7.10 -14.31 -5.48
CA THR A 87 -5.99 -13.38 -5.30
C THR A 87 -5.69 -12.77 -6.65
N VAL A 88 -5.73 -11.45 -6.73
CA VAL A 88 -5.34 -10.68 -7.91
C VAL A 88 -4.06 -9.94 -7.55
N SER A 89 -2.98 -10.25 -8.26
CA SER A 89 -1.70 -9.58 -8.09
C SER A 89 -1.24 -8.98 -9.41
N GLY A 90 -0.38 -7.98 -9.34
CA GLY A 90 0.10 -7.36 -10.56
C GLY A 90 1.13 -6.28 -10.32
N GLU A 91 1.60 -5.74 -11.42
CA GLU A 91 2.52 -4.62 -11.47
C GLU A 91 1.83 -3.42 -12.11
N GLY A 92 2.29 -2.24 -11.73
CA GLY A 92 1.86 -1.01 -12.33
C GLY A 92 2.91 0.06 -12.20
N ARG A 93 2.59 1.21 -12.75
CA ARG A 93 3.40 2.40 -12.67
C ARG A 93 2.53 3.56 -12.24
N LEU A 94 3.06 4.37 -11.33
CA LEU A 94 2.40 5.60 -10.90
C LEU A 94 3.33 6.79 -11.07
N ARG A 95 2.75 7.96 -11.34
CA ARG A 95 3.46 9.25 -11.26
C ARG A 95 2.68 10.19 -10.38
N ILE A 96 3.40 11.03 -9.66
CA ILE A 96 2.82 11.93 -8.66
C ILE A 96 2.99 13.38 -9.14
N GLY A 97 1.91 14.15 -9.06
CA GLY A 97 1.87 15.52 -9.53
C GLY A 97 2.02 15.61 -11.05
N GLY A 98 2.96 16.46 -11.49
CA GLY A 98 3.36 16.60 -12.88
C GLY A 98 4.72 15.98 -13.18
N ASP A 99 5.20 15.08 -12.31
CA ASP A 99 6.52 14.48 -12.48
C ASP A 99 6.58 13.66 -13.78
N PRO A 100 7.71 13.75 -14.53
CA PRO A 100 7.89 12.97 -15.75
C PRO A 100 8.23 11.50 -15.45
N GLU A 101 8.68 11.19 -14.24
CA GLU A 101 9.10 9.85 -13.84
C GLU A 101 7.90 8.98 -13.45
N TRP A 102 7.86 7.78 -14.01
CA TRP A 102 6.96 6.73 -13.60
C TRP A 102 7.67 5.82 -12.59
N ILE A 103 7.04 5.64 -11.43
CA ILE A 103 7.53 4.79 -10.34
C ILE A 103 6.80 3.46 -10.43
N ALA A 104 7.54 2.37 -10.53
CA ALA A 104 6.96 1.03 -10.48
C ALA A 104 6.32 0.78 -9.12
N PHE A 105 5.25 0.00 -9.10
CA PHE A 105 4.67 -0.54 -7.89
C PHE A 105 4.11 -1.94 -8.16
N GLN A 106 4.01 -2.75 -7.11
CA GLN A 106 3.31 -4.02 -7.12
C GLN A 106 2.07 -3.92 -6.24
N PHE A 107 1.05 -4.70 -6.57
CA PHE A 107 -0.14 -4.84 -5.76
C PHE A 107 -0.58 -6.28 -5.62
N GLU A 108 -1.23 -6.57 -4.50
CA GLU A 108 -1.98 -7.80 -4.27
C GLU A 108 -3.31 -7.47 -3.59
N VAL A 109 -4.41 -8.07 -4.05
CA VAL A 109 -5.73 -7.86 -3.49
C VAL A 109 -6.57 -9.12 -3.55
N LEU A 110 -7.39 -9.33 -2.52
CA LEU A 110 -8.40 -10.38 -2.51
C LEU A 110 -9.69 -9.89 -3.16
N TYR A 111 -10.17 -10.63 -4.15
CA TYR A 111 -11.43 -10.38 -4.85
C TYR A 111 -12.47 -11.43 -4.45
N ASP A 112 -13.60 -10.98 -3.93
CA ASP A 112 -14.76 -11.82 -3.60
C ASP A 112 -15.68 -11.92 -4.83
N THR A 113 -15.72 -13.12 -5.42
CA THR A 113 -16.54 -13.41 -6.60
C THR A 113 -18.04 -13.42 -6.32
N THR A 114 -18.46 -13.55 -5.06
CA THR A 114 -19.87 -13.53 -4.64
C THR A 114 -20.43 -12.12 -4.68
N ASN A 115 -19.66 -11.16 -4.16
CA ASN A 115 -20.06 -9.76 -4.03
C ASN A 115 -19.53 -8.87 -5.16
N ALA A 116 -18.71 -9.43 -6.05
CA ALA A 116 -18.01 -8.71 -7.10
C ALA A 116 -17.26 -7.47 -6.56
N SER A 117 -16.52 -7.67 -5.47
CA SER A 117 -15.83 -6.60 -4.76
C SER A 117 -14.38 -6.97 -4.46
N ALA A 118 -13.49 -6.00 -4.61
CA ALA A 118 -12.09 -6.12 -4.20
C ALA A 118 -11.89 -5.53 -2.79
N GLY A 119 -11.07 -6.19 -1.99
CA GLY A 119 -10.65 -5.70 -0.67
C GLY A 119 -9.67 -4.52 -0.76
N VAL A 120 -9.02 -4.21 0.37
CA VAL A 120 -7.94 -3.22 0.40
C VAL A 120 -6.68 -3.88 -0.15
N PRO A 121 -6.08 -3.37 -1.24
CA PRO A 121 -4.86 -3.95 -1.80
C PRO A 121 -3.66 -3.68 -0.89
N ALA A 122 -2.78 -4.66 -0.78
CA ALA A 122 -1.40 -4.44 -0.35
C ALA A 122 -0.65 -3.76 -1.51
N LEU A 123 -0.09 -2.57 -1.27
CA LEU A 123 0.69 -1.82 -2.25
C LEU A 123 2.14 -1.75 -1.83
N ARG A 124 3.05 -1.98 -2.79
CA ARG A 124 4.49 -1.82 -2.61
C ARG A 124 5.05 -0.94 -3.72
N LEU A 125 5.69 0.16 -3.38
CA LEU A 125 6.36 1.05 -4.35
C LEU A 125 7.80 0.64 -4.59
N GLY A 126 8.29 0.84 -5.80
CA GLY A 126 9.63 0.48 -6.24
C GLY A 126 9.73 -0.99 -6.62
N ASP A 127 10.95 -1.51 -6.68
CA ASP A 127 11.18 -2.92 -6.98
C ASP A 127 10.72 -3.82 -5.82
N ALA A 128 10.28 -5.04 -6.14
CA ALA A 128 9.77 -6.00 -5.16
C ALA A 128 10.83 -6.44 -4.12
N HIS A 129 12.11 -6.20 -4.40
CA HIS A 129 13.22 -6.58 -3.53
C HIS A 129 13.24 -5.71 -2.27
N PRO A 130 13.45 -6.31 -1.08
CA PRO A 130 13.57 -5.54 0.16
C PRO A 130 14.72 -4.54 0.09
N GLY A 131 14.61 -3.45 0.86
CA GLY A 131 15.69 -2.48 0.99
C GLY A 131 16.96 -3.15 1.48
N THR A 132 18.04 -3.05 0.71
CA THR A 132 19.35 -3.63 1.08
C THR A 132 20.30 -2.59 1.66
N ASP A 133 20.05 -1.30 1.38
CA ASP A 133 20.86 -0.22 1.88
C ASP A 133 20.52 0.03 3.35
N THR A 134 21.45 -0.33 4.24
CA THR A 134 21.27 -0.11 5.67
C THR A 134 21.45 1.38 5.99
N ILE A 135 20.44 1.96 6.64
CA ILE A 135 20.52 3.32 7.17
C ILE A 135 21.07 3.24 8.61
N PRO A 136 22.14 4.00 8.95
CA PRO A 136 22.60 4.07 10.33
C PRO A 136 21.50 4.59 11.27
N LEU A 137 21.32 3.96 12.43
CA LEU A 137 20.31 4.36 13.43
C LEU A 137 20.52 5.79 13.94
N GLU A 138 21.78 6.24 13.99
CA GLU A 138 22.15 7.61 14.40
C GLU A 138 21.97 8.64 13.28
N SER A 139 21.48 8.25 12.11
CA SER A 139 21.25 9.18 11.00
C SER A 139 20.05 10.08 11.30
N PRO A 140 20.04 11.33 10.80
CA PRO A 140 18.88 12.22 10.95
C PRO A 140 17.57 11.61 10.45
N LEU A 141 17.63 10.85 9.36
CA LEU A 141 16.47 10.20 8.75
C LEU A 141 15.89 9.09 9.66
N ALA A 142 16.75 8.26 10.27
CA ALA A 142 16.31 7.26 11.24
C ALA A 142 15.73 7.91 12.50
N ALA A 143 16.38 8.95 13.02
CA ALA A 143 15.88 9.69 14.18
C ALA A 143 14.51 10.36 13.92
N GLU A 144 14.30 10.91 12.73
CA GLU A 144 13.00 11.49 12.36
C GLU A 144 11.91 10.43 12.21
N LEU A 145 12.22 9.27 11.61
CA LEU A 145 11.31 8.13 11.54
C LEU A 145 10.88 7.70 12.95
N ASP A 146 11.84 7.50 13.85
CA ASP A 146 11.60 7.10 15.23
C ASP A 146 10.74 8.12 15.98
N ALA A 147 11.06 9.41 15.85
CA ALA A 147 10.28 10.47 16.48
C ALA A 147 8.83 10.47 16.01
N ARG A 148 8.60 10.24 14.71
CA ARG A 148 7.26 10.24 14.11
C ARG A 148 6.43 9.03 14.56
N VAL A 149 7.01 7.83 14.51
CA VAL A 149 6.33 6.61 14.98
C VAL A 149 6.02 6.69 16.47
N ASN A 150 6.96 7.17 17.28
CA ASN A 150 6.74 7.34 18.72
C ASN A 150 5.65 8.38 19.04
N ALA A 151 5.54 9.44 18.25
CA ALA A 151 4.44 10.40 18.38
C ALA A 151 3.07 9.77 18.07
N GLU A 152 3.00 8.93 17.04
CA GLU A 152 1.77 8.19 16.70
C GLU A 152 1.40 7.17 17.78
N LEU A 153 2.37 6.35 18.23
CA LEU A 153 2.18 5.39 19.33
C LEU A 153 1.71 6.09 20.62
N SER A 154 2.33 7.22 20.97
CA SER A 154 1.94 8.01 22.14
C SER A 154 0.51 8.54 22.03
N SER A 155 0.06 8.87 20.83
CA SER A 155 -1.32 9.32 20.58
C SER A 155 -2.33 8.16 20.64
N GLU A 156 -1.99 7.00 20.08
CA GLU A 156 -2.88 5.83 20.06
C GLU A 156 -3.03 5.21 21.45
N PHE A 157 -1.92 5.08 22.17
CA PHE A 157 -1.85 4.48 23.50
C PHE A 157 -1.81 5.55 24.60
N ALA A 158 -2.58 6.64 24.51
CA ALA A 158 -2.45 7.79 25.42
C ALA A 158 -2.56 7.47 26.93
N SER A 159 -3.16 6.33 27.32
CA SER A 159 -3.24 5.86 28.70
C SER A 159 -2.03 5.05 29.18
N GLN A 160 -1.09 4.75 28.29
CA GLN A 160 0.05 3.86 28.52
C GLN A 160 1.29 4.37 27.78
N GLN A 161 2.42 4.47 28.47
CA GLN A 161 3.65 4.87 27.80
C GLN A 161 4.15 3.72 26.91
N VAL A 162 4.27 4.01 25.62
CA VAL A 162 4.79 3.10 24.60
C VAL A 162 5.94 3.78 23.87
N GLU A 163 7.06 3.07 23.74
CA GLU A 163 8.23 3.53 23.00
C GLU A 163 8.68 2.46 22.02
N LEU A 164 8.84 2.84 20.75
CA LEU A 164 9.50 2.01 19.75
C LEU A 164 11.02 2.16 19.88
N VAL A 165 11.68 1.05 20.16
CA VAL A 165 13.14 0.91 20.07
C VAL A 165 13.47 0.28 18.72
N THR A 166 13.89 1.10 17.75
CA THR A 166 14.27 0.66 16.42
C THR A 166 15.64 -0.02 16.43
N THR A 167 15.72 -1.18 15.78
CA THR A 167 16.94 -2.03 15.77
C THR A 167 17.58 -2.13 14.39
N ARG A 168 16.80 -1.91 13.33
CA ARG A 168 17.27 -1.93 11.95
C ARG A 168 16.42 -0.99 11.12
N VAL A 169 17.08 -0.24 10.25
CA VAL A 169 16.45 0.57 9.21
C VAL A 169 17.15 0.26 7.89
N THR A 170 16.37 -0.06 6.87
CA THR A 170 16.85 -0.25 5.50
C THR A 170 16.07 0.65 4.56
N ALA A 171 16.71 0.99 3.44
CA ALA A 171 16.08 1.71 2.35
C ALA A 171 16.22 0.95 1.03
N ALA A 172 15.22 1.14 0.19
CA ALA A 172 15.22 0.81 -1.22
C ALA A 172 14.79 2.05 -2.00
N GLU A 173 15.37 2.26 -3.19
CA GLU A 173 14.90 3.30 -4.07
C GLU A 173 13.52 2.95 -4.64
N ALA A 174 12.65 3.96 -4.71
CA ALA A 174 11.37 3.89 -5.40
C ALA A 174 11.35 5.00 -6.45
N GLY A 175 12.02 4.72 -7.57
CA GLY A 175 12.39 5.74 -8.55
C GLY A 175 13.43 6.72 -8.01
N SER A 176 13.70 7.79 -8.75
CA SER A 176 14.72 8.79 -8.39
C SER A 176 14.30 9.73 -7.26
N ARG A 177 13.00 9.90 -7.02
CA ARG A 177 12.46 10.83 -6.04
C ARG A 177 12.23 10.23 -4.66
N PHE A 178 11.75 8.99 -4.59
CA PHE A 178 11.31 8.42 -3.32
C PHE A 178 12.28 7.36 -2.78
N LEU A 179 12.32 7.25 -1.46
CA LEU A 179 12.93 6.14 -0.73
C LEU A 179 11.82 5.38 -0.01
N ARG A 180 11.75 4.08 -0.28
CA ARG A 180 11.00 3.15 0.56
C ARG A 180 11.88 2.79 1.75
N ILE A 181 11.37 3.01 2.94
CA ILE A 181 12.10 2.75 4.18
C ILE A 181 11.36 1.67 4.95
N GLU A 182 12.10 0.65 5.36
CA GLU A 182 11.63 -0.45 6.18
C GLU A 182 12.42 -0.44 7.48
N ALA A 183 11.74 -0.49 8.61
CA ALA A 183 12.40 -0.59 9.91
C ALA A 183 11.78 -1.68 10.77
N THR A 184 12.59 -2.28 11.62
CA THR A 184 12.16 -3.28 12.60
C THR A 184 12.65 -2.91 13.98
N GLY A 185 11.84 -3.17 14.98
CA GLY A 185 12.14 -2.81 16.35
C GLY A 185 11.31 -3.59 17.35
N THR A 186 11.31 -3.09 18.57
CA THR A 186 10.47 -3.60 19.66
C THR A 186 9.73 -2.42 20.26
N ALA A 187 8.40 -2.51 20.34
CA ALA A 187 7.61 -1.57 21.10
C ALA A 187 7.58 -2.02 22.58
N GLU A 188 8.05 -1.14 23.45
CA GLU A 188 8.13 -1.32 24.89
C GLU A 188 6.95 -0.63 25.56
N PHE A 189 6.13 -1.41 26.27
CA PHE A 189 4.98 -0.93 27.03
C PHE A 189 5.39 -0.85 28.50
N ALA A 190 5.59 0.34 29.04
CA ALA A 190 6.26 0.62 30.31
C ALA A 190 5.93 -0.36 31.47
N GLY A 191 6.66 -1.48 31.53
CA GLY A 191 6.52 -2.54 32.55
C GLY A 191 5.47 -3.62 32.27
N GLU A 192 4.67 -3.52 31.22
CA GLU A 192 3.65 -4.52 30.83
C GLU A 192 4.15 -5.54 29.82
N GLY A 193 5.24 -5.23 29.11
CA GLY A 193 5.90 -6.16 28.23
C GLY A 193 6.48 -5.48 27.01
N THR A 194 6.87 -6.32 26.05
CA THR A 194 7.41 -5.91 24.76
C THR A 194 6.73 -6.67 23.64
N THR A 195 6.59 -6.04 22.50
CA THR A 195 6.09 -6.69 21.28
C THR A 195 6.97 -6.31 20.09
N PRO A 196 7.26 -7.22 19.16
CA PRO A 196 7.94 -6.86 17.92
C PRO A 196 7.15 -5.79 17.16
N ALA A 197 7.86 -4.92 16.47
CA ALA A 197 7.28 -3.87 15.65
C ALA A 197 7.96 -3.82 14.29
N GLN A 198 7.16 -3.55 13.26
CA GLN A 198 7.63 -3.28 11.91
C GLN A 198 7.11 -1.93 11.47
N VAL A 199 7.93 -1.21 10.71
CA VAL A 199 7.60 0.10 10.16
C VAL A 199 7.86 0.06 8.67
N ARG A 200 6.88 0.53 7.90
CA ARG A 200 7.01 0.78 6.46
C ARG A 200 6.72 2.26 6.21
N ALA A 201 7.63 2.93 5.54
CA ALA A 201 7.54 4.35 5.29
C ALA A 201 7.97 4.70 3.87
N LEU A 202 7.49 5.85 3.40
CA LEU A 202 7.85 6.42 2.10
C LEU A 202 8.31 7.85 2.32
N TYR A 203 9.51 8.14 1.86
CA TYR A 203 10.17 9.42 2.03
C TYR A 203 10.45 10.08 0.69
N ASP A 204 10.09 11.36 0.56
CA ASP A 204 10.31 12.17 -0.63
C ASP A 204 11.62 12.94 -0.52
N ARG A 205 12.65 12.48 -1.23
CA ARG A 205 14.00 13.09 -1.17
C ARG A 205 14.04 14.51 -1.70
N THR A 206 13.11 14.88 -2.59
CA THR A 206 13.11 16.20 -3.21
C THR A 206 12.38 17.22 -2.35
N ALA A 207 11.29 16.80 -1.70
CA ALA A 207 10.53 17.64 -0.79
C ALA A 207 11.05 17.62 0.66
N ASP A 208 11.99 16.72 0.98
CA ASP A 208 12.51 16.51 2.34
C ASP A 208 11.38 16.17 3.32
N GLU A 209 10.44 15.31 2.88
CA GLU A 209 9.17 15.06 3.58
C GLU A 209 8.81 13.57 3.64
N TRP A 210 8.36 13.13 4.81
CA TRP A 210 7.66 11.86 4.95
C TRP A 210 6.29 11.91 4.29
N VAL A 211 6.16 11.21 3.17
CA VAL A 211 4.87 11.03 2.49
C VAL A 211 3.96 10.17 3.34
N ARG A 212 4.55 9.14 3.97
CA ARG A 212 3.83 8.18 4.78
C ARG A 212 4.75 7.48 5.76
N VAL A 213 4.20 7.20 6.93
CA VAL A 213 4.74 6.25 7.90
C VAL A 213 3.59 5.37 8.37
N ARG A 214 3.85 4.06 8.46
CA ARG A 214 2.92 3.07 9.04
C ARG A 214 3.72 2.10 9.88
N TYR A 215 3.15 1.69 11.01
CA TYR A 215 3.71 0.62 11.82
C TYR A 215 2.68 -0.49 12.07
N GLU A 216 3.20 -1.67 12.37
CA GLU A 216 2.44 -2.83 12.82
C GLU A 216 3.12 -3.41 14.05
N LEU A 217 2.32 -3.76 15.07
CA LEU A 217 2.77 -4.37 16.30
C LEU A 217 2.37 -5.85 16.32
N GLY A 218 3.28 -6.72 16.76
CA GLY A 218 3.04 -8.16 16.91
C GLY A 218 3.99 -9.05 16.09
N THR A 219 3.91 -10.36 16.35
CA THR A 219 4.74 -11.37 15.68
C THR A 219 4.17 -11.84 14.34
N THR A 220 2.90 -11.53 14.07
CA THR A 220 2.17 -11.95 12.85
C THR A 220 2.11 -10.83 11.83
N SER A 221 3.09 -9.93 11.78
CA SER A 221 3.09 -8.87 10.78
C SER A 221 2.90 -9.48 9.41
N ASN A 222 1.75 -9.22 8.79
CA ASN A 222 1.39 -9.79 7.48
C ASN A 222 2.39 -9.35 6.40
N TRP A 223 3.26 -8.39 6.73
CA TRP A 223 4.34 -7.87 5.93
C TRP A 223 5.57 -8.79 5.82
N ALA A 224 5.83 -9.66 6.80
CA ALA A 224 7.02 -10.54 6.81
C ALA A 224 6.84 -11.79 5.94
N ASP A 225 5.62 -12.33 5.86
CA ASP A 225 5.31 -13.51 5.01
C ASP A 225 5.44 -13.21 3.51
N GLU A 226 5.36 -11.93 3.15
CA GLU A 226 5.52 -11.42 1.78
C GLU A 226 6.98 -11.47 1.27
N ALA A 227 7.97 -11.58 2.17
CA ALA A 227 9.40 -11.68 1.80
C ALA A 227 9.90 -13.13 1.71
N ASP A 228 9.36 -14.03 2.52
CA ASP A 228 9.83 -15.43 2.59
C ASP A 228 9.19 -16.32 1.51
N THR A 229 8.02 -15.93 0.98
CA THR A 229 7.36 -16.65 -0.12
C THR A 229 8.15 -16.57 -1.44
N ALA A 230 9.07 -15.60 -1.58
CA ALA A 230 9.92 -15.45 -2.76
C ALA A 230 11.14 -16.41 -2.79
N VAL A 231 11.46 -17.10 -1.68
CA VAL A 231 12.61 -18.01 -1.60
C VAL A 231 12.23 -19.49 -1.74
N ALA A 232 10.93 -19.82 -1.62
CA ALA A 232 10.46 -21.21 -1.66
C ALA A 232 10.17 -21.76 -3.09
N ILE A 233 10.40 -20.98 -4.15
CA ILE A 233 10.31 -21.46 -5.54
C ILE A 233 11.69 -21.41 -6.19
N ARG A 234 12.54 -22.39 -5.87
CA ARG A 234 13.71 -22.76 -6.67
C ARG A 234 13.82 -24.27 -6.80
#